data_AF-A0A851ICY5-F1
#
_entry.id   AF-A0A851ICY5-F1
#
_cell.length_a   1.000
_cell.length_b   1.000
_cell.length_c   1.000
_cell.angle_alpha   90.00
_cell.angle_beta   90.00
_cell.angle_gamma   90.00
#
_symmetry.space_group_name_H-M   'P 1'
#
loop_
_entity.id
_entity.type
_entity.pdbx_description
1 polymer ?
#
loop_
_entity_poly.entity_id
_entity_poly.type
_entity_poly.pdbx_seq_one_letter_code
_entity_poly.pdbx_strand_id
1 'polypeptide(L)' 'MNPIEMMKIAGELRKFRETHPKVAQFLQTMIQSGIPEGTVIEMTVTKPGEQAVSSNMRVQPSDLAAFETLRGMQRR' A
#
# COMPACT_ATOMS: atom_id res chain seq x y z
N MET A 1 -7.69 1.64 -19.39
CA MET A 1 -6.46 0.83 -19.49
C MET A 1 -6.67 -0.22 -20.57
N ASN A 2 -5.70 -0.38 -21.47
CA ASN A 2 -5.69 -1.46 -22.47
C ASN A 2 -5.14 -2.76 -21.83
N PRO A 3 -5.60 -3.96 -22.23
CA PRO A 3 -5.02 -5.25 -21.83
C PRO A 3 -3.49 -5.33 -21.78
N ILE A 4 -2.79 -4.70 -22.73
CA ILE A 4 -1.31 -4.70 -22.77
C ILE A 4 -0.72 -3.92 -21.58
N GLU A 5 -1.30 -2.78 -21.23
CA GLU A 5 -0.86 -1.98 -20.09
C GLU A 5 -1.12 -2.71 -18.77
N MET A 6 -2.26 -3.40 -18.66
CA MET A 6 -2.58 -4.20 -17.48
C MET A 6 -1.59 -5.35 -17.28
N MET A 7 -1.18 -6.04 -18.35
CA MET A 7 -0.16 -7.08 -18.28
C MET A 7 1.20 -6.53 -17.83
N LYS A 8 1.60 -5.34 -18.29
CA LYS A 8 2.82 -4.68 -17.83
C LYS A 8 2.76 -4.34 -16.34
N ILE A 9 1.68 -3.71 -15.89
CA ILE A 9 1.45 -3.38 -14.47
C ILE A 9 1.50 -4.65 -13.61
N ALA A 10 0.87 -5.74 -14.05
CA ALA A 10 0.91 -7.02 -13.33
C ALA A 10 2.35 -7.58 -13.22
N GLY A 11 3.14 -7.49 -14.29
CA GLY A 11 4.55 -7.89 -14.28
C GLY A 11 5.40 -7.06 -13.32
N GLU A 12 5.20 -5.74 -13.31
CA GLU A 12 5.90 -4.82 -12.40
C GLU A 12 5.52 -5.07 -10.93
N LEU A 13 4.24 -5.28 -10.64
CA LEU A 13 3.78 -5.64 -9.30
C LEU A 13 4.36 -6.98 -8.83
N ARG A 14 4.47 -7.97 -9.73
CA ARG A 14 5.11 -9.26 -9.40
C ARG A 14 6.57 -9.06 -9.04
N LYS A 15 7.32 -8.34 -9.88
CA LYS A 15 8.73 -8.04 -9.64
C LYS A 15 8.92 -7.26 -8.34
N PHE A 16 8.08 -6.27 -8.04
CA PHE A 16 8.11 -5.53 -6.79
C PHE A 16 7.94 -6.44 -5.57
N ARG A 17 7.00 -7.40 -5.62
CA ARG A 17 6.81 -8.39 -4.55
C ARG A 17 8.03 -9.30 -4.38
N GLU A 18 8.68 -9.67 -5.47
CA GLU A 18 9.90 -10.49 -5.46
C GLU A 18 11.12 -9.70 -4.92
N THR A 19 11.29 -8.43 -5.30
CA THR A 19 12.44 -7.61 -4.88
C THR A 19 12.28 -7.00 -3.49
N HIS A 20 11.04 -6.81 -3.01
CA HIS A 20 10.74 -6.21 -1.70
C HIS A 20 9.74 -7.05 -0.89
N PRO A 21 10.05 -8.32 -0.59
CA PRO A 21 9.09 -9.26 0.02
C PRO A 21 8.58 -8.78 1.38
N LYS A 22 9.43 -8.14 2.19
CA LYS A 22 9.02 -7.60 3.51
C LYS A 22 8.00 -6.47 3.38
N VAL A 23 8.21 -5.54 2.45
CA VAL A 23 7.30 -4.40 2.24
C VAL A 23 5.97 -4.89 1.68
N ALA A 24 6.02 -5.78 0.69
CA ALA A 24 4.82 -6.38 0.12
C ALA A 24 3.99 -7.15 1.16
N GLN A 25 4.65 -7.97 1.98
CA GLN A 25 4.00 -8.73 3.04
C GLN A 25 3.38 -7.80 4.09
N PHE A 26 4.11 -6.76 4.53
CA PHE A 26 3.59 -5.78 5.47
C PHE A 26 2.30 -5.12 4.97
N LEU A 27 2.29 -4.59 3.74
CA LEU A 27 1.10 -3.96 3.16
C LEU A 27 -0.05 -4.95 3.04
N GLN A 28 0.21 -6.18 2.58
CA GLN A 28 -0.80 -7.22 2.46
C GLN A 28 -1.42 -7.56 3.82
N THR A 29 -0.61 -7.74 4.87
CA THR A 29 -1.08 -8.04 6.22
C THR A 29 -1.95 -6.91 6.76
N MET A 30 -1.52 -5.65 6.64
CA MET A 30 -2.30 -4.50 7.13
C MET A 30 -3.64 -4.34 6.40
N ILE A 31 -3.67 -4.55 5.08
CA ILE A 31 -4.93 -4.49 4.30
C ILE A 31 -5.86 -5.65 4.69
N GLN A 32 -5.33 -6.86 4.86
CA GLN A 32 -6.09 -8.06 5.22
C GLN A 32 -6.64 -8.02 6.65
N SER A 33 -5.85 -7.57 7.63
CA SER A 33 -6.30 -7.38 9.01
C SER A 33 -7.29 -6.23 9.13
N GLY A 34 -7.25 -5.31 8.18
CA GLY A 34 -8.02 -4.08 8.19
C GLY A 34 -7.34 -2.97 8.98
N ILE A 35 -7.81 -1.75 8.73
CA ILE A 35 -7.25 -0.51 9.27
C ILE A 35 -8.38 0.20 10.04
N PRO A 36 -8.50 -0.02 11.35
CA PRO A 36 -9.57 0.58 12.16
C PRO A 36 -9.36 2.09 12.35
N GLU A 37 -10.44 2.79 12.71
CA GLU A 37 -10.38 4.20 13.12
C GLU A 37 -9.37 4.41 14.24
N GLY A 38 -8.66 5.54 14.21
CA GLY A 38 -7.67 5.89 15.21
C GLY A 38 -6.30 5.23 14.98
N THR A 39 -6.17 4.31 14.02
CA THR A 39 -4.87 3.79 13.57
C THR A 39 -3.99 4.95 13.11
N VAL A 40 -2.72 4.96 13.53
CA VAL A 40 -1.72 5.90 13.02
C VAL A 40 -0.89 5.19 11.96
N ILE A 41 -0.88 5.75 10.75
CA ILE A 41 -0.02 5.32 9.65
C ILE A 41 1.11 6.32 9.54
N GLU A 42 2.35 5.85 9.66
CA GLU A 42 3.55 6.66 9.43
C GLU A 42 4.35 6.07 8.26
N MET A 43 4.81 6.94 7.37
CA MET A 43 5.67 6.57 6.27
C MET A 43 6.90 7.48 6.25
N THR A 44 8.06 6.87 6.07
CA THR A 44 9.33 7.58 5.92
C THR A 44 9.94 7.19 4.60
N VAL A 45 10.34 8.19 3.82
CA VAL A 45 11.02 8.01 2.53
C VAL A 45 12.39 8.66 2.62
N THR A 46 13.42 7.90 2.31
CA THR A 46 14.80 8.38 2.22
C THR A 46 15.28 8.18 0.79
N LYS A 47 15.51 9.26 0.07
CA LYS A 47 16.12 9.18 -1.26
C LYS A 47 17.64 9.12 -1.15
N PRO A 48 18.35 8.54 -2.13
CA PRO A 48 19.80 8.50 -2.11
C PRO A 48 20.41 9.91 -1.98
N GLY A 49 21.20 10.13 -0.92
CA GLY A 49 21.85 11.42 -0.67
C GLY A 49 20.98 12.52 -0.06
N GLU A 50 19.68 12.28 0.14
CA GLU A 50 18.76 13.21 0.80
C GLU A 50 18.50 12.78 2.25
N GLN A 51 18.07 13.74 3.07
CA GLN A 51 17.56 13.42 4.41
C GLN A 51 16.22 12.68 4.30
N ALA A 52 15.94 11.85 5.30
CA ALA A 52 14.67 11.16 5.41
C ALA A 52 13.53 12.17 5.59
N VAL A 53 12.43 11.98 4.87
CA VAL A 53 11.20 12.75 5.02
C VAL A 53 10.12 11.82 5.54
N SER A 54 9.52 12.18 6.66
CA SER A 54 8.46 11.40 7.32
C SER A 54 7.13 12.15 7.27
N SER A 55 6.05 11.40 7.13
CA SER A 55 4.69 11.90 7.25
C SER A 55 3.83 10.88 7.98
N ASN A 56 2.81 11.35 8.69
CA ASN A 56 1.85 10.49 9.35
C ASN A 56 0.41 10.95 9.14
N MET A 57 -0.51 10.03 9.37
CA MET A 57 -1.93 10.31 9.45
C MET A 57 -2.58 9.46 10.53
N ARG A 58 -3.59 10.01 11.21
CA ARG A 58 -4.50 9.25 12.06
C ARG A 58 -5.77 8.98 11.26
N VAL A 59 -6.10 7.71 11.08
CA VAL A 59 -7.27 7.25 10.32
C VAL A 59 -8.54 7.82 10.93
N GLN A 60 -9.31 8.53 10.10
CA GLN A 60 -10.60 9.12 10.44
C GLN A 60 -11.75 8.26 9.91
N PRO A 61 -12.98 8.43 10.42
CA PRO A 61 -14.17 7.76 9.90
C PRO A 61 -14.37 7.93 8.38
N SER A 62 -14.03 9.10 7.83
CA SER A 62 -14.13 9.40 6.40
C SER A 62 -13.24 8.50 5.53
N ASP A 63 -12.16 7.97 6.09
CA ASP A 63 -11.14 7.22 5.34
C ASP A 63 -11.48 5.72 5.25
N LEU A 64 -12.34 5.23 6.15
CA LEU A 64 -12.69 3.81 6.24
C LEU A 64 -13.28 3.27 4.94
N ALA A 65 -14.10 4.07 4.26
CA ALA A 65 -14.70 3.69 2.97
C ALA A 65 -13.64 3.45 1.88
N ALA A 66 -12.56 4.24 1.88
CA ALA A 66 -11.45 4.05 0.96
C ALA A 66 -10.68 2.75 1.28
N PHE A 67 -10.41 2.48 2.56
CA PHE A 67 -9.72 1.25 2.97
C PHE A 67 -10.52 -0.03 2.69
N GLU A 68 -11.84 0.00 2.87
CA GLU A 68 -12.70 -1.13 2.51
C GLU A 68 -12.73 -1.37 1.00
N THR A 69 -12.74 -0.30 0.20
CA THR A 69 -12.62 -0.40 -1.27
C THR A 69 -11.31 -1.08 -1.68
N LEU A 70 -10.19 -0.66 -1.08
CA LEU A 70 -8.87 -1.25 -1.32
C LEU A 70 -8.81 -2.73 -0.94
N ARG A 71 -9.42 -3.12 0.20
CA ARG A 71 -9.52 -4.52 0.60
C ARG A 71 -10.35 -5.35 -0.38
N GLY A 72 -11.44 -4.79 -0.88
CA GLY A 72 -12.30 -5.44 -1.87
C GLY A 72 -11.60 -5.73 -3.20
N MET A 73 -10.66 -4.87 -3.62
CA MET A 73 -9.86 -5.07 -4.83
C MET A 73 -8.84 -6.21 -4.69
N GLN A 74 -8.33 -6.49 -3.50
CA GLN A 74 -7.36 -7.58 -3.27
C GLN A 74 -7.99 -8.97 -3.12
N ARG A 75 -9.30 -9.04 -2.84
CA ARG A 75 -10.03 -10.30 -2.68
C ARG A 75 -10.56 -10.89 -3.99
N ARG A 76 -10.42 -10.15 -5.10
CA ARG A 76 -10.86 -10.56 -6.44
C ARG A 76 -9.74 -11.19 -7.25
#